data_AF-A0A090ZD43-F1
#
_entry.id   AF-A0A090ZD43-F1
#
_cell.length_a   1.000
_cell.length_b   1.000
_cell.length_c   1.000
_cell.angle_alpha   90.00
_cell.angle_beta   90.00
_cell.angle_gamma   90.00
#
_symmetry.space_group_name_H-M   'P 1'
#
loop_
_entity.id
_entity.type
_entity.pdbx_description
1 polymer ?
#
loop_
_entity_poly.entity_id
_entity_poly.type
_entity_poly.pdbx_seq_one_letter_code
_entity_poly.pdbx_strand_id
1 'polypeptide(L)'
;MMNVGLEERNVYEDLDPHDTYFFKIGVHGLVCFHGRNYSIKQRLSAEQTSKLISDPNFYRISTNCYVNLSKVSDIQDNVVYFRDERHGIKTIHVPKRNLGQMKRLIPSTRRNVTAGVN
;
A
#
# COMPACT_ATOMS: atom_id res chain seq x y z
N MET A 1 19.68 6.56 -38.29
CA MET A 1 19.89 6.64 -36.83
C MET A 1 18.62 7.20 -36.21
N MET A 2 17.77 6.34 -35.66
CA MET A 2 16.65 6.79 -34.82
C MET A 2 17.16 6.76 -33.38
N ASN A 3 17.37 7.95 -32.82
CA ASN A 3 17.67 8.10 -31.41
C ASN A 3 16.34 7.95 -30.66
N VAL A 4 15.91 6.69 -30.46
CA VAL A 4 14.81 6.40 -29.52
C VAL A 4 15.40 6.53 -28.13
N GLY A 5 15.55 7.79 -27.70
CA GLY A 5 15.67 8.09 -26.27
C GLY A 5 14.35 7.65 -25.66
N LEU A 6 14.32 6.42 -25.15
CA LEU A 6 13.36 6.05 -24.12
C LEU A 6 13.56 7.09 -23.02
N GLU A 7 12.63 8.04 -22.91
CA GLU A 7 12.60 8.92 -21.75
C GLU A 7 12.61 7.99 -20.53
N GLU A 8 13.73 7.97 -19.80
CA GLU A 8 13.79 7.37 -18.48
C GLU A 8 12.82 8.18 -17.62
N ARG A 9 11.55 7.77 -17.62
CA ARG A 9 10.59 8.26 -16.64
C ARG A 9 11.23 8.05 -15.29
N ASN A 10 11.51 9.15 -14.62
CA ASN A 10 12.03 9.14 -13.27
C ASN A 10 10.95 8.50 -12.40
N VAL A 11 11.04 7.17 -12.17
CA VAL A 11 10.04 6.36 -11.45
C VAL A 11 9.74 6.93 -10.05
N TYR A 12 10.61 7.83 -9.59
CA TYR A 12 10.56 8.55 -8.32
C TYR A 12 9.68 9.81 -8.32
N GLU A 13 9.36 10.40 -9.47
CA GLU A 13 8.56 11.63 -9.56
C GLU A 13 7.04 11.39 -9.65
N ASP A 14 6.61 10.22 -10.13
CA ASP A 14 5.19 9.92 -10.40
C ASP A 14 4.58 8.82 -9.51
N LEU A 15 5.15 8.54 -8.34
CA LEU A 15 4.56 7.57 -7.42
C LEU A 15 3.21 8.07 -6.89
N ASP A 16 2.11 7.45 -7.31
CA ASP A 16 0.83 7.58 -6.61
C ASP A 16 0.84 6.74 -5.33
N PRO A 17 0.73 7.33 -4.14
CA PRO A 17 0.65 6.58 -2.89
C PRO A 17 -0.47 5.52 -2.88
N HIS A 18 -1.55 5.73 -3.62
CA HIS A 18 -2.67 4.80 -3.70
C HIS A 18 -2.34 3.50 -4.42
N ASP A 19 -1.27 3.44 -5.20
CA ASP A 19 -0.78 2.19 -5.80
C ASP A 19 -0.02 1.30 -4.82
N THR A 20 0.29 1.84 -3.64
CA THR A 20 1.04 1.14 -2.60
C THR A 20 0.11 0.33 -1.70
N TYR A 21 0.62 -0.78 -1.17
CA TYR A 21 -0.08 -1.62 -0.20
C TYR A 21 -0.01 -1.03 1.20
N PHE A 22 1.18 -0.56 1.58
CA PHE A 22 1.41 0.12 2.84
C PHE A 22 2.64 1.00 2.72
N PHE A 23 2.77 1.96 3.62
CA PHE A 23 3.98 2.74 3.76
C PHE A 23 4.44 2.84 5.21
N LYS A 24 5.74 3.10 5.37
CA LYS A 24 6.37 3.34 6.66
C LYS A 24 7.06 4.70 6.68
N ILE A 25 6.80 5.47 7.73
CA ILE A 25 7.48 6.75 7.97
C ILE A 25 8.75 6.46 8.78
N GLY A 26 9.87 6.86 8.23
CA GLY A 26 11.18 6.87 8.87
C GLY A 26 11.53 8.24 9.42
N VAL A 27 12.82 8.43 9.73
CA VAL A 27 13.32 9.71 10.24
C VAL A 27 13.36 10.78 9.15
N HIS A 28 13.27 12.05 9.56
CA HIS A 28 13.46 13.23 8.70
C HIS A 28 12.62 13.25 7.40
N GLY A 29 11.38 12.75 7.46
CA GLY A 29 10.44 12.74 6.34
C GLY A 29 10.69 11.64 5.30
N LEU A 30 11.59 10.69 5.56
CA LEU A 30 11.80 9.55 4.68
C LEU A 30 10.62 8.59 4.77
N VAL A 31 9.89 8.38 3.68
CA VAL A 31 8.78 7.44 3.58
C VAL A 31 9.18 6.27 2.70
N CYS A 32 8.95 5.05 3.19
CA CYS A 32 9.16 3.80 2.45
C CYS A 32 7.81 3.27 2.00
N PHE A 33 7.53 3.36 0.70
CA PHE A 33 6.33 2.85 0.05
C PHE A 33 6.55 1.42 -0.42
N HIS A 34 5.60 0.54 -0.12
CA HIS A 34 5.67 -0.86 -0.49
C HIS A 34 4.50 -1.22 -1.40
N GLY A 35 4.78 -1.50 -2.67
CA GLY A 35 3.78 -1.92 -3.64
C GLY A 35 3.92 -3.38 -4.05
N ARG A 36 3.31 -3.71 -5.20
CA ARG A 36 3.26 -5.05 -5.82
C ARG A 36 4.63 -5.73 -5.88
N ASN A 37 5.57 -5.09 -6.56
CA ASN A 37 6.89 -5.63 -6.89
C ASN A 37 8.00 -4.62 -6.58
N TYR A 38 7.76 -3.67 -5.68
CA TYR A 38 8.71 -2.59 -5.40
C TYR A 38 8.69 -2.19 -3.93
N SER A 39 9.81 -1.59 -3.52
CA SER A 39 9.88 -0.75 -2.32
C SER A 39 10.62 0.53 -2.69
N ILE A 40 9.92 1.66 -2.65
CA ILE A 40 10.46 2.96 -3.03
C ILE A 40 10.64 3.80 -1.77
N LYS A 41 11.80 4.44 -1.64
CA LYS A 41 12.07 5.40 -0.58
C LYS A 41 11.99 6.80 -1.16
N GLN A 42 11.18 7.66 -0.55
CA GLN A 42 11.01 9.04 -0.98
C GLN A 42 11.02 9.95 0.24
N ARG A 43 11.70 11.08 0.15
CA ARG A 43 11.65 12.10 1.20
C ARG A 43 10.50 13.05 0.90
N LEU A 44 9.57 13.14 1.84
CA LEU A 44 8.43 14.03 1.76
C LEU A 44 8.64 15.24 2.66
N SER A 45 8.09 16.39 2.25
CA SER A 45 7.94 17.54 3.12
C SER A 45 6.97 17.22 4.28
N ALA A 46 6.98 18.05 5.32
CA ALA A 46 6.02 17.94 6.41
C ALA A 46 4.57 18.04 5.90
N GLU A 47 4.32 18.94 4.94
CA GLU A 47 3.00 19.12 4.34
C GLU A 47 2.55 17.88 3.54
N GLN A 48 3.43 17.34 2.70
CA GLN A 48 3.16 16.11 1.93
C GLN A 48 2.90 14.92 2.84
N THR A 49 3.70 14.78 3.91
CA THR A 49 3.51 13.73 4.91
C THR A 49 2.19 13.89 5.64
N SER A 50 1.83 15.12 6.03
CA SER A 50 0.56 15.43 6.69
C SER A 50 -0.64 15.06 5.82
N LYS A 51 -0.61 15.46 4.54
CA LYS A 51 -1.62 15.09 3.55
C LYS A 51 -1.74 13.57 3.43
N LEU A 52 -0.63 12.87 3.26
CA LEU A 52 -0.59 11.41 3.14
C LEU A 52 -1.17 10.68 4.35
N ILE A 53 -0.85 11.10 5.58
CA ILE A 53 -1.37 10.43 6.79
C ILE A 53 -2.80 10.81 7.16
N SER A 54 -3.32 11.89 6.58
CA SER A 54 -4.71 12.33 6.74
C SER A 54 -5.68 11.66 5.77
N ASP A 55 -5.16 10.95 4.77
CA ASP A 55 -5.94 10.30 3.74
C ASP A 55 -6.70 9.07 4.30
N PRO A 56 -8.04 9.03 4.16
CA PRO A 56 -8.88 7.99 4.75
C PRO A 56 -8.67 6.60 4.14
N ASN A 57 -8.03 6.48 2.98
CA ASN A 57 -7.67 5.18 2.41
C ASN A 57 -6.56 4.50 3.20
N PHE A 58 -5.80 5.25 4.02
CA PHE A 58 -4.68 4.72 4.79
C PHE A 58 -4.99 4.64 6.27
N TYR A 59 -4.95 3.42 6.80
CA TYR A 59 -5.19 3.15 8.21
C TYR A 59 -3.86 2.97 8.96
N ARG A 60 -3.66 3.76 10.02
CA ARG A 60 -2.47 3.67 10.88
C ARG A 60 -2.53 2.43 11.77
N ILE A 61 -1.67 1.45 11.52
CA ILE A 61 -1.60 0.22 12.32
C ILE A 61 -0.56 0.28 13.46
N SER A 62 0.42 1.18 13.36
CA SER A 62 1.45 1.41 14.38
C SER A 62 1.93 2.87 14.33
N THR A 63 2.91 3.23 15.18
CA THR A 63 3.42 4.61 15.26
C THR A 63 3.82 5.17 13.89
N ASN A 64 4.34 4.34 12.99
CA ASN A 64 4.85 4.80 11.72
C ASN A 64 4.43 3.98 10.51
N CYS A 65 3.43 3.09 10.65
CA CYS A 65 3.02 2.20 9.56
C CYS A 65 1.54 2.40 9.22
N TYR A 66 1.27 2.56 7.93
CA TYR A 66 -0.04 2.88 7.39
C TYR A 66 -0.38 1.90 6.28
N VAL A 67 -1.55 1.28 6.37
CA VAL A 67 -2.05 0.25 5.45
C VAL A 67 -3.09 0.87 4.52
N ASN A 68 -2.95 0.65 3.21
CA ASN A 68 -3.96 1.03 2.23
C ASN A 68 -5.14 0.05 2.28
N LEU A 69 -6.27 0.51 2.81
CA LEU A 69 -7.48 -0.30 2.99
C LEU A 69 -8.06 -0.77 1.65
N SER A 70 -7.94 0.02 0.59
CA SER A 70 -8.46 -0.30 -0.74
C SER A 70 -7.72 -1.45 -1.42
N LYS A 71 -6.52 -1.78 -0.95
CA LYS A 71 -5.67 -2.85 -1.51
C LYS A 71 -5.70 -4.12 -0.65
N VAL A 72 -6.43 -4.14 0.47
CA VAL A 72 -6.55 -5.33 1.32
C VAL A 72 -7.41 -6.37 0.62
N SER A 73 -6.85 -7.56 0.40
CA SER A 73 -7.57 -8.70 -0.16
C SER A 73 -8.20 -9.56 0.93
N ASP A 74 -7.51 -9.76 2.05
CA ASP A 74 -8.02 -10.52 3.19
C ASP A 74 -7.30 -10.18 4.52
N ILE A 75 -7.90 -10.58 5.64
CA ILE A 75 -7.31 -10.53 6.98
C ILE A 75 -7.49 -11.87 7.69
N GLN A 76 -6.37 -12.57 7.91
CA GLN A 76 -6.34 -13.85 8.64
C GLN A 76 -5.26 -13.81 9.73
N ASP A 77 -5.53 -14.31 10.93
CA ASP A 77 -4.56 -14.43 12.02
C ASP A 77 -3.71 -13.18 12.33
N ASN A 78 -4.34 -12.01 12.27
CA ASN A 78 -3.69 -10.71 12.47
C ASN A 78 -2.67 -10.35 11.37
N VAL A 79 -2.83 -10.94 10.19
CA VAL A 79 -2.07 -10.67 8.98
C VAL A 79 -3.00 -10.10 7.93
N VAL A 80 -2.64 -8.95 7.38
CA VAL A 80 -3.29 -8.36 6.20
C VAL A 80 -2.61 -8.89 4.96
N TYR A 81 -3.41 -9.31 3.99
CA TYR A 81 -2.99 -9.76 2.67
C TYR A 81 -3.39 -8.70 1.64
N PHE A 82 -2.52 -8.44 0.66
CA PHE A 82 -2.77 -7.45 -0.40
C PHE A 82 -2.91 -8.06 -1.81
N ARG A 83 -2.67 -9.37 -1.95
CA ARG A 83 -2.68 -10.11 -3.21
C ARG A 83 -3.24 -11.52 -3.03
N ASP A 84 -3.55 -12.16 -4.15
CA ASP A 84 -3.71 -13.60 -4.25
C ASP A 84 -2.38 -14.34 -4.42
N GLU A 85 -2.43 -15.66 -4.27
CA GLU A 85 -1.27 -16.55 -4.34
C GLU A 85 -0.61 -16.56 -5.73
N ARG A 86 -1.34 -16.18 -6.79
CA ARG A 86 -0.88 -16.26 -8.19
C ARG A 86 0.20 -15.24 -8.52
N HIS A 87 0.19 -14.09 -7.86
CA HIS A 87 1.05 -12.96 -8.24
C HIS A 87 2.02 -12.52 -7.14
N GLY A 88 2.30 -13.41 -6.18
CA GLY A 88 3.18 -13.17 -5.05
C GLY A 88 2.47 -12.48 -3.88
N ILE A 89 2.47 -13.11 -2.71
CA ILE A 89 1.80 -12.57 -1.53
C ILE A 89 2.70 -11.52 -0.88
N LYS A 90 2.17 -10.30 -0.69
CA LYS A 90 2.72 -9.34 0.28
C LYS A 90 1.80 -9.29 1.48
N THR A 91 2.38 -9.43 2.66
CA THR A 91 1.65 -9.41 3.93
C THR A 91 2.19 -8.37 4.88
N ILE A 92 1.39 -8.01 5.87
CA ILE A 92 1.84 -7.27 7.03
C ILE A 92 1.09 -7.69 8.29
N HIS A 93 1.82 -7.85 9.40
CA HIS A 93 1.22 -8.06 10.71
C HIS A 93 0.54 -6.79 11.21
N VAL A 94 -0.64 -6.97 11.79
CA VAL A 94 -1.46 -5.91 12.36
C VAL A 94 -1.77 -6.23 13.82
N PRO A 95 -1.57 -5.30 14.77
CA PRO A 95 -2.01 -5.49 16.15
C PRO A 95 -3.50 -5.82 16.27
N LYS A 96 -3.85 -6.80 17.12
CA LYS A 96 -5.25 -7.25 17.37
C LYS A 96 -6.24 -6.11 17.56
N ARG A 97 -5.85 -5.08 18.31
CA ARG A 97 -6.67 -3.89 18.61
C ARG A 97 -7.16 -3.12 17.36
N ASN A 98 -6.45 -3.25 16.25
CA ASN A 98 -6.79 -2.54 15.01
C ASN A 98 -7.77 -3.34 14.13
N LEU A 99 -7.81 -4.67 14.28
CA LEU A 99 -8.52 -5.55 13.34
C LEU A 99 -10.01 -5.24 13.24
N GLY A 100 -10.65 -4.96 14.38
CA GLY A 100 -12.08 -4.64 14.41
C GLY A 100 -12.41 -3.37 13.61
N GLN A 101 -11.57 -2.35 13.71
CA GLN A 101 -11.75 -1.10 12.94
C GLN A 101 -11.43 -1.32 11.46
N MET A 102 -10.30 -1.95 11.15
CA MET A 102 -9.91 -2.20 9.77
C MET A 102 -10.98 -3.01 9.02
N LYS A 103 -11.52 -4.07 9.61
CA LYS A 103 -12.59 -4.88 9.00
C LYS A 103 -13.87 -4.07 8.70
N ARG A 104 -14.16 -3.02 9.47
CA ARG A 104 -15.31 -2.13 9.23
C ARG A 104 -15.05 -1.09 8.14
N LEU A 105 -13.79 -0.67 7.98
CA LEU A 105 -13.39 0.39 7.07
C LEU A 105 -12.94 -0.12 5.70
N ILE A 106 -12.55 -1.40 5.59
CA ILE A 106 -12.23 -2.00 4.29
C ILE A 106 -13.48 -1.96 3.42
N PRO A 107 -13.41 -1.35 2.21
CA PRO A 107 -14.52 -1.34 1.29
C PRO A 107 -14.98 -2.77 0.99
N SER A 108 -16.28 -3.00 1.03
CA SER A 108 -16.91 -4.27 0.62
C SER A 108 -16.83 -4.44 -0.90
N THR A 109 -15.62 -4.56 -1.47
CA THR A 109 -15.42 -4.57 -2.92
C THR A 109 -14.71 -5.85 -3.38
N ARG A 110 -15.53 -6.72 -4.00
CA ARG A 110 -15.24 -7.88 -4.86
C ARG A 110 -14.64 -9.15 -4.22
N ARG A 111 -15.53 -9.95 -3.61
CA ARG A 111 -15.37 -11.42 -3.45
C ARG A 111 -15.61 -12.23 -4.75
N ASN A 112 -15.87 -11.58 -5.89
CA ASN A 112 -16.31 -12.24 -7.12
C ASN A 112 -15.33 -12.07 -8.28
N VAL A 113 -14.15 -12.72 -8.28
CA VAL A 113 -13.46 -13.11 -9.52
C VAL A 113 -12.57 -14.36 -9.30
N THR A 114 -13.09 -15.43 -8.68
CA THR A 114 -12.50 -16.78 -8.85
C THR A 114 -13.52 -17.90 -8.65
N ALA A 115 -14.73 -17.73 -9.16
CA ALA A 115 -15.62 -18.85 -9.46
C ALA A 115 -15.77 -18.89 -10.98
N GLY A 116 -15.13 -19.87 -11.61
CA GLY A 116 -15.28 -20.12 -13.05
C GLY A 116 -13.99 -20.00 -13.84
N VAL A 117 -13.16 -21.05 -13.78
CA VAL A 117 -12.63 -21.67 -15.00
C VAL A 117 -12.68 -23.18 -14.74
N ASN A 118 -13.56 -23.86 -15.49
CA ASN A 118 -13.60 -25.33 -15.61
C ASN A 118 -12.28 -25.85 -16.18
#